data_AF-A0A852TTB6-F1
#
_entry.id   AF-A0A852TTB6-F1
#
_cell.length_a   1.000
_cell.length_b   1.000
_cell.length_c   1.000
_cell.angle_alpha   90.00
_cell.angle_beta   90.00
_cell.angle_gamma   90.00
#
_symmetry.space_group_name_H-M   'P 1'
#
loop_
_entity.id
_entity.type
_entity.pdbx_description
1 polymer ?
#
loop_
_entity_poly.entity_id
_entity_poly.type
_entity_poly.pdbx_seq_one_letter_code
_entity_poly.pdbx_strand_id
1 'polypeptide(L)'
;MATPTTKSTAAALIHAFIVTGDALGDRADLARFLREQRLVPEGAIPITLADFDEAVALRDGLRAQLDQAAGRPADTEAIARGQRILDGLRVTVRIAPGDAGLSPLAPAVVDEVRRGLARIAGAWAAVLATGEWREIRR
;
A
#
# COMPACT_ATOMS: atom_id res chain seq x y z
N MET A 1 30.48 -6.72 -13.50
CA MET A 1 29.52 -5.60 -13.46
C MET A 1 28.30 -6.08 -12.70
N ALA A 2 28.08 -5.61 -11.46
CA ALA A 2 26.84 -5.85 -10.75
C ALA A 2 25.89 -4.69 -11.11
N THR A 3 24.81 -4.98 -11.84
CA THR A 3 23.73 -4.01 -12.04
C THR A 3 23.16 -3.68 -10.66
N PRO A 4 23.11 -2.41 -10.24
CA PRO A 4 22.41 -2.07 -9.01
C PRO A 4 20.93 -2.41 -9.21
N THR A 5 20.45 -3.45 -8.51
CA THR A 5 19.03 -3.82 -8.45
C THR A 5 18.32 -2.81 -7.56
N THR A 6 18.15 -1.59 -8.04
CA THR A 6 17.35 -0.59 -7.34
C THR A 6 15.89 -0.98 -7.50
N LYS A 7 15.25 -1.41 -6.40
CA LYS A 7 13.82 -1.70 -6.35
C LYS A 7 13.02 -0.57 -7.02
N SER A 8 11.98 -0.89 -7.79
CA SER A 8 11.09 0.14 -8.30
C SER A 8 10.45 0.93 -7.14
N THR A 9 9.95 2.14 -7.43
CA THR A 9 9.21 2.93 -6.44
C THR A 9 8.01 2.15 -5.88
N ALA A 10 7.36 1.33 -6.70
CA ALA A 10 6.24 0.49 -6.26
C ALA A 10 6.71 -0.60 -5.29
N ALA A 11 7.79 -1.32 -5.62
CA ALA A 11 8.37 -2.33 -4.73
C ALA A 11 8.91 -1.73 -3.42
N ALA A 12 9.52 -0.55 -3.49
CA ALA A 12 9.98 0.20 -2.32
C ALA A 12 8.81 0.62 -1.42
N LEU A 13 7.71 1.11 -2.00
CA LEU A 13 6.50 1.47 -1.26
C LEU A 13 5.85 0.27 -0.58
N ILE A 14 5.67 -0.85 -1.30
CA ILE A 14 5.10 -2.06 -0.71
C ILE A 14 6.00 -2.58 0.41
N HIS A 15 7.32 -2.60 0.20
CA HIS A 15 8.27 -2.96 1.24
C HIS A 15 8.13 -2.05 2.47
N ALA A 16 8.15 -0.72 2.29
CA ALA A 16 8.00 0.24 3.38
C ALA A 16 6.69 0.03 4.15
N PHE A 17 5.58 -0.25 3.44
CA PHE A 17 4.29 -0.49 4.06
C PHE A 17 4.28 -1.77 4.91
N ILE A 18 4.80 -2.89 4.39
CA ILE A 18 4.75 -4.17 5.10
C ILE A 18 5.75 -4.25 6.27
N VAL A 19 6.89 -3.56 6.19
CA VAL A 19 7.89 -3.55 7.28
C VAL A 19 7.53 -2.61 8.42
N THR A 20 6.49 -1.78 8.27
CA THR A 20 6.02 -0.90 9.35
C THR A 20 5.74 -1.67 10.65
N GLY A 21 5.27 -2.92 10.59
CA GLY A 21 5.14 -3.79 11.76
C GLY A 21 4.48 -3.09 12.96
N ASP A 22 5.14 -3.12 14.11
CA ASP A 22 4.64 -2.47 15.34
C ASP A 22 4.73 -0.94 15.30
N ALA A 23 5.46 -0.36 14.34
CA ALA A 23 5.59 1.10 14.17
C ALA A 23 4.39 1.74 13.44
N LEU A 24 3.38 0.95 13.07
CA LEU A 24 2.05 1.41 12.69
C LEU A 24 1.08 1.05 13.82
N GLY A 25 1.30 1.64 15.00
CA GLY A 25 0.59 1.28 16.23
C GLY A 25 -0.71 2.04 16.41
N ASP A 26 -0.83 3.22 15.80
CA ASP A 26 -2.02 4.06 15.89
C ASP A 26 -2.30 4.92 14.63
N ARG A 27 -3.33 5.74 14.72
CA ARG A 27 -3.76 6.67 13.66
C ARG A 27 -2.72 7.74 13.34
N ALA A 28 -1.93 8.18 14.31
CA ALA A 28 -0.88 9.18 14.09
C ALA A 28 0.28 8.56 13.31
N ASP A 29 0.65 7.32 13.61
CA ASP A 29 1.63 6.56 12.83
C ASP A 29 1.16 6.35 11.39
N LEU A 30 -0.12 6.04 11.17
CA LEU A 30 -0.65 5.93 9.80
C LEU A 30 -0.58 7.27 9.06
N ALA A 31 -1.00 8.37 9.71
CA ALA A 31 -0.91 9.69 9.09
C ALA A 31 0.54 10.07 8.74
N ARG A 32 1.49 9.74 9.63
CA ARG A 32 2.92 9.96 9.43
C ARG A 32 3.44 9.13 8.25
N PHE A 33 3.15 7.83 8.22
CA PHE A 33 3.54 6.94 7.11
C PHE A 33 3.03 7.46 5.76
N LEU A 34 1.74 7.83 5.67
CA LEU A 34 1.15 8.32 4.43
C LEU A 34 1.84 9.59 3.93
N ARG A 35 2.24 10.51 4.83
CA ARG A 35 2.99 11.72 4.47
C ARG A 35 4.43 11.42 4.06
N GLU A 36 5.14 10.60 4.83
CA GLU A 36 6.52 10.19 4.53
C GLU A 36 6.63 9.53 3.13
N GLN A 37 5.62 8.72 2.76
CA GLN A 37 5.53 8.09 1.45
C GLN A 37 4.88 8.98 0.36
N ARG A 38 4.57 10.24 0.68
CA ARG A 38 3.91 11.23 -0.21
C ARG A 38 2.61 10.72 -0.83
N LEU A 39 1.89 9.88 -0.09
CA LEU A 39 0.62 9.28 -0.51
C LEU A 39 -0.57 10.20 -0.26
N VAL A 40 -0.39 11.30 0.47
CA VAL A 40 -1.41 12.27 0.87
C VAL A 40 -0.74 13.66 0.97
N PRO A 41 -1.50 14.76 0.86
CA PRO A 41 -0.97 16.10 1.10
C PRO A 41 -0.47 16.28 2.55
N GLU A 42 0.42 17.24 2.78
CA GLU A 42 1.00 17.58 4.10
C GLU A 42 -0.04 18.09 5.14
N GLY A 43 -1.29 18.30 4.73
CA GLY A 43 -2.36 18.82 5.59
C GLY A 43 -2.77 17.89 6.73
N ALA A 44 -3.66 18.40 7.60
CA ALA A 44 -4.34 17.57 8.58
C ALA A 44 -5.24 16.55 7.87
N ILE A 45 -5.14 15.29 8.28
CA ILE A 45 -5.92 14.18 7.72
C ILE A 45 -6.74 13.59 8.87
N PRO A 46 -8.08 13.71 8.84
CA PRO A 46 -8.91 13.06 9.83
C PRO A 46 -8.91 11.55 9.55
N ILE A 47 -8.13 10.80 10.31
CA ILE A 47 -8.11 9.33 10.25
C ILE A 47 -9.07 8.77 11.29
N THR A 48 -10.08 8.02 10.86
CA THR A 48 -10.98 7.32 11.79
C THR A 48 -10.34 6.02 12.28
N LEU A 49 -10.92 5.41 13.33
CA LEU A 49 -10.47 4.08 13.76
C LEU A 49 -10.70 3.04 12.67
N ALA A 50 -11.81 3.13 11.94
CA ALA A 50 -12.11 2.23 10.83
C ALA A 50 -11.06 2.33 9.71
N ASP A 51 -10.62 3.54 9.34
CA ASP A 51 -9.58 3.71 8.32
C ASP A 51 -8.25 3.10 8.74
N PHE A 52 -7.91 3.20 10.04
CA PHE A 52 -6.72 2.57 10.60
C PHE A 52 -6.82 1.04 10.57
N ASP A 53 -7.95 0.48 10.99
CA ASP A 53 -8.19 -0.96 10.96
C ASP A 53 -8.15 -1.51 9.52
N GLU A 54 -8.70 -0.78 8.54
CA GLU A 54 -8.61 -1.12 7.12
C GLU A 54 -7.14 -1.13 6.64
N ALA A 55 -6.35 -0.13 7.03
CA ALA A 55 -4.94 -0.05 6.67
C ALA A 55 -4.11 -1.21 7.26
N VAL A 56 -4.33 -1.53 8.54
CA VAL A 56 -3.68 -2.67 9.20
C VAL A 56 -4.09 -3.99 8.55
N ALA A 57 -5.38 -4.19 8.30
CA ALA A 57 -5.88 -5.39 7.64
C ALA A 57 -5.28 -5.56 6.23
N LEU A 58 -5.16 -4.47 5.46
CA LEU A 58 -4.50 -4.51 4.15
C LEU A 58 -3.02 -4.89 4.28
N ARG A 59 -2.28 -4.25 5.18
CA ARG A 59 -0.86 -4.55 5.41
C ARG A 59 -0.64 -6.02 5.76
N ASP A 60 -1.44 -6.53 6.71
CA ASP A 60 -1.31 -7.90 7.20
C ASP A 60 -1.69 -8.91 6.11
N GLY A 61 -2.68 -8.61 5.28
CA GLY A 61 -3.00 -9.41 4.09
C GLY A 61 -1.88 -9.46 3.06
N LEU A 62 -1.26 -8.31 2.74
CA LEU A 62 -0.11 -8.26 1.83
C LEU A 62 1.10 -9.01 2.40
N ARG A 63 1.36 -8.85 3.69
CA ARG A 63 2.36 -9.62 4.43
C ARG A 63 2.09 -11.11 4.27
N ALA A 64 0.91 -11.58 4.63
CA ALA A 64 0.56 -13.00 4.58
C ALA A 64 0.67 -13.56 3.14
N GLN A 65 0.28 -12.80 2.12
CA GLN A 65 0.44 -13.18 0.73
C GLN A 65 1.91 -13.38 0.33
N LEU A 66 2.81 -12.51 0.79
CA LEU A 66 4.25 -12.66 0.54
C LEU A 66 4.86 -13.87 1.26
N ASP A 67 4.36 -14.22 2.45
CA ASP A 67 4.76 -15.47 3.12
C ASP A 67 4.29 -16.69 2.33
N GLN A 68 3.02 -16.70 1.91
CA GLN A 68 2.45 -17.80 1.13
C GLN A 68 3.21 -17.99 -0.18
N ALA A 69 3.51 -16.91 -0.90
CA ALA A 69 4.26 -16.95 -2.15
C ALA A 69 5.72 -17.41 -1.97
N ALA A 70 6.29 -17.25 -0.77
CA ALA A 70 7.61 -17.74 -0.40
C ALA A 70 7.60 -19.16 0.20
N GLY A 71 6.44 -19.84 0.24
CA GLY A 71 6.29 -21.17 0.83
C GLY A 71 6.39 -21.22 2.36
N ARG A 72 6.23 -20.07 3.03
CA ARG A 72 6.18 -19.98 4.50
C ARG A 72 4.74 -20.13 5.01
N PRO A 73 4.53 -20.51 6.29
CA PRO A 73 3.22 -20.45 6.91
C PRO A 73 2.62 -19.04 6.78
N ALA A 74 1.37 -18.95 6.35
CA ALA A 74 0.66 -17.70 6.11
C ALA A 74 -0.75 -17.77 6.69
N ASP A 75 -1.22 -16.65 7.24
CA ASP A 75 -2.60 -16.49 7.69
C ASP A 75 -3.51 -16.23 6.48
N THR A 76 -4.27 -17.24 6.06
CA THR A 76 -5.20 -17.15 4.92
C THR A 76 -6.40 -16.25 5.20
N GLU A 77 -6.78 -16.06 6.47
CA GLU A 77 -7.84 -15.13 6.85
C GLU A 77 -7.35 -13.68 6.75
N ALA A 78 -6.08 -13.41 7.07
CA ALA A 78 -5.47 -12.10 6.81
C ALA A 78 -5.45 -11.77 5.32
N ILE A 79 -5.12 -12.74 4.45
CA ILE A 79 -5.18 -12.56 2.99
C ILE A 79 -6.61 -12.21 2.56
N ALA A 80 -7.61 -12.97 3.03
CA ALA A 80 -9.01 -12.71 2.70
C ALA A 80 -9.50 -11.34 3.21
N ARG A 81 -9.07 -10.91 4.40
CA ARG A 81 -9.35 -9.56 4.94
C ARG A 81 -8.73 -8.48 4.06
N GLY A 82 -7.45 -8.60 3.72
CA GLY A 82 -6.76 -7.66 2.84
C GLY A 82 -7.41 -7.57 1.46
N GLN A 83 -7.83 -8.70 0.89
CA GLN A 83 -8.55 -8.73 -0.38
C GLN A 83 -9.87 -7.94 -0.30
N ARG A 84 -10.65 -8.10 0.77
CA ARG A 84 -11.89 -7.31 0.96
C ARG A 84 -11.64 -5.80 1.00
N ILE A 85 -10.51 -5.37 1.57
CA ILE A 85 -10.13 -3.94 1.54
C ILE A 85 -9.85 -3.51 0.09
N LEU A 86 -9.06 -4.29 -0.66
CA LEU A 86 -8.78 -4.01 -2.06
C LEU A 86 -10.05 -3.93 -2.92
N ASP A 87 -11.00 -4.86 -2.72
CA ASP A 87 -12.28 -4.89 -3.45
C ASP A 87 -13.13 -3.63 -3.17
N GLY A 88 -12.98 -3.04 -1.98
CA GLY A 88 -13.65 -1.79 -1.60
C GLY A 88 -13.00 -0.53 -2.18
N LEU A 89 -11.75 -0.60 -2.67
CA LEU A 89 -11.03 0.54 -3.22
C LEU A 89 -11.43 0.78 -4.68
N ARG A 90 -12.32 1.75 -4.92
CA ARG A 90 -12.68 2.18 -6.27
C ARG A 90 -11.59 3.08 -6.85
N VAL A 91 -10.81 2.54 -7.79
CA VAL A 91 -9.69 3.24 -8.43
C VAL A 91 -9.91 3.35 -9.93
N THR A 92 -9.71 4.55 -10.47
CA THR A 92 -9.63 4.78 -11.92
C THR A 92 -8.22 5.23 -12.29
N VAL A 93 -7.86 5.13 -13.58
CA VAL A 93 -6.54 5.53 -14.08
C VAL A 93 -6.68 6.73 -15.00
N ARG A 94 -5.81 7.72 -14.83
CA ARG A 94 -5.75 8.90 -15.70
C ARG A 94 -4.87 8.59 -16.91
N ILE A 95 -5.34 8.92 -18.11
CA ILE A 95 -4.56 8.79 -19.35
C ILE A 95 -3.42 9.83 -19.40
N ALA A 96 -3.69 11.04 -18.91
CA ALA A 96 -2.69 12.12 -18.79
C ALA A 96 -2.73 12.66 -17.35
N PRO A 97 -1.85 12.18 -16.45
CA PRO A 97 -1.69 12.80 -15.14
C PRO A 97 -1.11 14.21 -15.34
N GLY A 98 -1.91 15.25 -15.09
CA GLY A 98 -1.42 16.63 -15.12
C GLY A 98 -0.50 16.93 -13.94
N ASP A 99 0.21 18.05 -13.99
CA ASP A 99 1.23 18.45 -13.00
C ASP A 99 0.71 18.53 -11.54
N ALA A 100 -0.60 18.69 -11.35
CA ALA A 100 -1.23 18.74 -10.03
C ALA A 100 -1.53 17.34 -9.43
N GLY A 101 -1.40 16.26 -10.21
CA GLY A 101 -1.71 14.91 -9.77
C GLY A 101 -0.48 14.18 -9.26
N LEU A 102 -0.36 14.01 -7.94
CA LEU A 102 0.71 13.21 -7.30
C LEU A 102 0.73 11.71 -7.71
N SER A 103 -0.19 11.26 -8.58
CA SER A 103 -0.31 9.86 -8.98
C SER A 103 -1.10 9.71 -10.29
N PRO A 104 -0.77 8.70 -11.13
CA PRO A 104 -1.59 8.31 -12.28
C PRO A 104 -2.96 7.73 -11.88
N LEU A 105 -3.11 7.33 -10.62
CA LEU A 105 -4.38 6.85 -10.09
C LEU A 105 -5.29 8.03 -9.73
N ALA A 106 -6.56 7.90 -10.09
CA ALA A 106 -7.66 8.74 -9.65
C ALA A 106 -8.62 7.88 -8.81
N PRO A 107 -8.37 7.74 -7.50
CA PRO A 107 -9.30 7.07 -6.61
C PRO A 107 -10.64 7.84 -6.61
N ALA A 108 -11.75 7.13 -6.80
CA ALA A 108 -13.09 7.72 -6.83
C ALA A 108 -13.62 8.09 -5.42
N VAL A 109 -12.70 8.26 -4.46
CA VAL A 109 -12.97 8.39 -3.03
C VAL A 109 -12.70 9.83 -2.55
N VAL A 110 -13.59 10.31 -1.69
CA VAL A 110 -13.57 11.67 -1.16
C VAL A 110 -12.50 11.86 -0.10
N ASP A 111 -12.21 10.80 0.67
CA ASP A 111 -11.27 10.80 1.78
C ASP A 111 -9.80 10.58 1.35
N GLU A 112 -8.87 11.26 2.04
CA GLU A 112 -7.42 11.21 1.74
C GLU A 112 -6.79 9.88 2.14
N VAL A 113 -7.24 9.22 3.21
CA VAL A 113 -6.70 7.92 3.62
C VAL A 113 -7.01 6.85 2.58
N ARG A 114 -8.26 6.79 2.09
CA ARG A 114 -8.65 5.90 1.00
C ARG A 114 -7.88 6.18 -0.29
N ARG A 115 -7.53 7.44 -0.57
CA ARG A 115 -6.62 7.76 -1.69
C ARG A 115 -5.23 7.20 -1.47
N GLY A 116 -4.71 7.28 -0.25
CA GLY A 116 -3.44 6.66 0.13
C GLY A 116 -3.46 5.13 -0.02
N LEU A 117 -4.48 4.46 0.49
CA LEU A 117 -4.66 3.00 0.35
C LEU A 117 -4.81 2.58 -1.11
N ALA A 118 -5.55 3.35 -1.92
CA ALA A 118 -5.66 3.11 -3.36
C ALA A 118 -4.31 3.19 -4.09
N ARG A 119 -3.40 4.08 -3.65
CA ARG A 119 -2.04 4.17 -4.19
C ARG A 119 -1.19 2.96 -3.81
N ILE A 120 -1.32 2.47 -2.57
CA ILE A 120 -0.69 1.22 -2.13
C ILE A 120 -1.23 0.04 -2.97
N ALA A 121 -2.54 -0.02 -3.21
CA ALA A 121 -3.15 -1.04 -4.06
C ALA A 121 -2.60 -1.02 -5.49
N GLY A 122 -2.45 0.17 -6.09
CA GLY A 122 -1.83 0.29 -7.43
C GLY A 122 -0.36 -0.12 -7.44
N ALA A 123 0.39 0.19 -6.39
CA ALA A 123 1.78 -0.28 -6.24
C ALA A 123 1.84 -1.81 -6.13
N TRP A 124 0.91 -2.42 -5.39
CA TRP A 124 0.81 -3.87 -5.28
C TRP A 124 0.50 -4.52 -6.64
N ALA A 125 -0.43 -3.96 -7.40
CA ALA A 125 -0.75 -4.43 -8.74
C ALA A 125 0.48 -4.36 -9.68
N ALA A 126 1.26 -3.27 -9.62
CA ALA A 126 2.49 -3.14 -10.40
C ALA A 126 3.53 -4.20 -10.00
N VAL A 127 3.75 -4.39 -8.69
CA VAL A 127 4.67 -5.41 -8.15
C VAL A 127 4.28 -6.83 -8.56
N LEU A 128 2.98 -7.14 -8.59
CA LEU A 128 2.48 -8.43 -9.09
C LEU A 128 2.75 -8.58 -10.59
N ALA A 129 2.46 -7.56 -11.39
CA ALA A 129 2.63 -7.58 -12.83
C ALA A 129 4.11 -7.69 -13.27
N THR A 130 5.02 -7.06 -12.54
CA THR A 130 6.48 -7.10 -12.83
C THR A 130 7.17 -8.31 -12.19
N GLY A 131 6.54 -8.96 -11.22
CA GLY A 131 7.13 -10.07 -10.48
C GLY A 131 8.14 -9.66 -9.41
N GLU A 132 8.26 -8.36 -9.13
CA GLU A 132 9.17 -7.78 -8.12
C GLU A 132 8.86 -8.23 -6.69
N TRP A 133 7.68 -8.82 -6.45
CA TRP A 133 7.32 -9.38 -5.14
C TRP A 133 8.35 -10.40 -4.63
N ARG A 134 9.07 -11.08 -5.53
CA ARG A 134 10.12 -12.04 -5.19
C ARG A 134 11.34 -11.40 -4.51
N GLU A 135 11.55 -10.12 -4.75
CA GLU A 135 12.67 -9.35 -4.20
C GLU A 135 12.28 -8.60 -2.91
N ILE A 136 10.99 -8.63 -2.55
CA ILE A 136 10.49 -8.06 -1.31
C ILE A 136 10.75 -9.06 -0.19
N ARG A 137 11.86 -8.84 0.53
CA ARG A 137 12.16 -9.51 1.79
C ARG A 137 11.48 -8.77 2.95
N ARG A 138 11.01 -9.53 3.94
CA ARG A 138 10.62 -8.99 5.25
C ARG A 138 11.85 -8.73 6.09
#